data_AF-A0A401Q4C8-F1
#
_entry.id   AF-A0A401Q4C8-F1
#
_cell.length_a   1.000
_cell.length_b   1.000
_cell.length_c   1.000
_cell.angle_alpha   90.00
_cell.angle_beta   90.00
_cell.angle_gamma   90.00
#
_symmetry.space_group_name_H-M   'P 1'
#
loop_
_entity.id
_entity.type
_entity.pdbx_description
1 polymer ?
#
loop_
_entity_poly.entity_id
_entity_poly.type
_entity_poly.pdbx_seq_one_letter_code
_entity_poly.pdbx_strand_id
1 'polypeptide(L)'
;MELLVMLLCASWCISVTEGAPSYLITAPKIVRVDVKETVTVQVFEAHENVDAIIYLMNQINMMVCSEIHRINLNHTNNFTDVILLQVLPEKAAQCGLTIRRLYITLAALIPNLFKTRRLVHLHLLPKPYFIFIETDKPTYQPNDTVRFQTFSLDHEMKLSSCNVKMQIWHSGNVVAEPRSHSQGSEAVCRGEVNIPSSL
;
A
#
# COMPACT_ATOMS: atom_id res chain seq x y z
N MET A 1 54.86 -28.43 -25.27
CA MET A 1 53.90 -29.50 -24.91
C MET A 1 53.48 -29.39 -23.45
N GLU A 2 54.42 -29.25 -22.50
CA GLU A 2 54.11 -29.19 -21.07
C GLU A 2 53.27 -27.97 -20.63
N LEU A 3 53.53 -26.79 -21.19
CA LEU A 3 52.78 -25.57 -20.86
C LEU A 3 51.29 -25.68 -21.29
N LEU A 4 51.03 -26.36 -22.39
CA LEU A 4 49.68 -26.59 -22.92
C LEU A 4 48.91 -27.60 -22.06
N VAL A 5 49.61 -28.64 -21.58
CA VAL A 5 49.07 -29.62 -20.63
C VAL A 5 48.75 -28.95 -19.29
N MET A 6 49.64 -28.08 -18.80
CA MET A 6 49.42 -27.31 -17.57
C MET A 6 48.21 -26.35 -17.70
N LEU A 7 48.05 -25.67 -18.84
CA LEU A 7 46.89 -24.81 -19.12
C LEU A 7 45.59 -25.61 -19.24
N LEU A 8 45.61 -26.79 -19.86
CA LEU A 8 44.45 -27.69 -19.94
C LEU A 8 44.06 -28.25 -18.56
N CYS A 9 45.05 -28.66 -17.76
CA CYS A 9 44.82 -29.08 -16.36
C CYS A 9 44.28 -27.93 -15.49
N ALA A 10 44.81 -26.72 -15.64
CA ALA A 10 44.33 -25.54 -14.93
C ALA A 10 42.90 -25.17 -15.35
N SER A 11 42.54 -25.34 -16.62
CA SER A 11 41.17 -25.11 -17.11
C SER A 11 40.16 -26.12 -16.56
N TRP A 12 40.59 -27.35 -16.24
CA TRP A 12 39.77 -28.34 -15.55
C TRP A 12 39.59 -28.04 -14.05
N CYS A 13 40.48 -27.25 -13.45
CA CYS A 13 40.36 -26.79 -12.06
C CYS A 13 39.49 -25.54 -11.92
N ILE A 14 39.12 -24.87 -13.01
CA ILE A 14 38.13 -23.79 -12.99
C ILE A 14 36.75 -24.46 -13.06
N SER A 15 36.29 -24.99 -11.93
CA SER A 15 34.87 -25.24 -11.76
C SER A 15 34.17 -23.91 -11.99
N VAL A 16 33.32 -23.82 -13.01
CA VAL A 16 32.33 -22.73 -13.08
C VAL A 16 31.56 -22.86 -11.78
N THR A 17 31.78 -21.93 -10.85
CA THR A 17 30.93 -21.82 -9.68
C THR A 17 29.59 -21.38 -10.22
N GLU A 18 28.73 -22.36 -10.51
CA GLU A 18 27.34 -22.11 -10.84
C GLU A 18 26.77 -21.29 -9.69
N GLY A 19 26.33 -20.07 -10.01
CA GLY A 19 25.97 -19.08 -9.00
C GLY A 19 24.89 -19.62 -8.08
N ALA A 20 25.09 -19.48 -6.78
CA ALA A 20 24.11 -19.92 -5.80
C ALA A 20 22.84 -19.05 -5.99
N PRO A 21 21.64 -19.67 -6.09
CA PRO A 21 20.42 -18.92 -6.36
C PRO A 21 20.22 -17.76 -5.38
N SER A 22 19.96 -16.57 -5.90
CA SER A 22 19.74 -15.36 -5.10
C SER A 22 18.32 -14.82 -5.33
N TYR A 23 17.85 -13.92 -4.47
CA TYR A 23 16.48 -13.41 -4.54
C TYR A 23 16.39 -11.91 -4.32
N LEU A 24 15.36 -11.32 -4.92
CA LEU A 24 14.95 -9.94 -4.70
C LEU A 24 13.44 -9.90 -4.47
N ILE A 25 13.04 -9.30 -3.34
CA ILE A 25 11.64 -9.04 -3.03
C ILE A 25 11.49 -7.53 -2.90
N THR A 26 10.68 -6.92 -3.76
CA THR A 26 10.41 -5.48 -3.73
C THR A 26 8.97 -5.23 -3.28
N ALA A 27 8.79 -4.27 -2.38
CA ALA A 27 7.49 -3.88 -1.85
C ALA A 27 7.50 -2.39 -1.50
N PRO A 28 6.35 -1.72 -1.52
CA PRO A 28 6.27 -0.34 -1.07
C PRO A 28 6.53 -0.25 0.43
N LYS A 29 7.19 0.83 0.84
CA LYS A 29 7.42 1.13 2.28
C LYS A 29 6.12 1.38 3.05
N ILE A 30 5.06 1.78 2.35
CA ILE A 30 3.76 2.13 2.90
C ILE A 30 2.72 1.21 2.25
N VAL A 31 1.92 0.56 3.09
CA VAL A 31 0.73 -0.20 2.72
C VAL A 31 -0.48 0.60 3.17
N ARG A 32 -1.46 0.77 2.29
CA ARG A 32 -2.72 1.44 2.64
C ARG A 32 -3.83 0.43 2.82
N VAL A 33 -4.65 0.63 3.84
CA VAL A 33 -5.86 -0.17 4.05
C VAL A 33 -6.77 -0.02 2.84
N ASP A 34 -7.34 -1.14 2.39
CA ASP A 34 -8.25 -1.22 1.24
C ASP A 34 -7.63 -0.86 -0.12
N VAL A 35 -6.29 -0.86 -0.21
CA VAL A 35 -5.56 -0.66 -1.47
C VAL A 35 -4.75 -1.91 -1.81
N LYS A 36 -4.74 -2.29 -3.10
CA LYS A 36 -3.89 -3.36 -3.61
C LYS A 36 -2.49 -2.81 -3.86
N GLU A 37 -1.55 -3.23 -3.05
CA GLU A 37 -0.14 -2.83 -3.12
C GLU A 37 0.67 -3.90 -3.87
N THR A 38 1.53 -3.45 -4.77
CA THR A 38 2.32 -4.35 -5.63
C THR A 38 3.56 -4.84 -4.89
N VAL A 39 3.77 -6.16 -4.87
CA VAL A 39 5.00 -6.79 -4.40
C VAL A 39 5.56 -7.65 -5.53
N THR A 40 6.84 -7.50 -5.84
CA THR A 40 7.51 -8.34 -6.84
C THR A 40 8.44 -9.32 -6.14
N VAL A 41 8.42 -10.57 -6.58
CA VAL A 41 9.34 -11.61 -6.12
C VAL A 41 10.11 -12.10 -7.33
N GLN A 42 11.43 -12.04 -7.25
CA GLN A 42 12.34 -12.47 -8.30
C GLN A 42 13.41 -13.38 -7.70
N VAL A 43 13.71 -14.47 -8.40
CA VAL A 43 14.81 -15.37 -8.09
C VAL A 43 15.76 -15.42 -9.27
N PHE A 44 17.05 -15.26 -9.00
CA PHE A 44 18.12 -15.31 -9.99
C PHE A 44 18.84 -16.65 -9.90
N GLU A 45 19.35 -17.13 -11.04
CA GLU A 45 20.19 -18.33 -11.11
C GLU A 45 19.49 -19.59 -10.57
N ALA A 46 18.15 -19.64 -10.67
CA ALA A 46 17.36 -20.82 -10.35
C ALA A 46 17.34 -21.82 -11.50
N HIS A 47 17.59 -23.09 -11.17
CA HIS A 47 17.62 -24.21 -12.11
C HIS A 47 16.39 -25.12 -11.98
N GLU A 48 15.68 -25.01 -10.85
CA GLU A 48 14.46 -25.74 -10.54
C GLU A 48 13.36 -24.76 -10.17
N ASN A 49 12.10 -25.22 -10.26
CA ASN A 49 10.96 -24.42 -9.84
C ASN A 49 11.07 -24.04 -8.36
N VAL A 50 10.75 -22.79 -8.05
CA VAL A 50 10.85 -22.23 -6.69
C VAL A 50 9.47 -21.83 -6.20
N ASP A 51 9.03 -22.47 -5.12
CA ASP A 51 7.81 -22.08 -4.42
C ASP A 51 8.08 -20.97 -3.41
N ALA A 52 7.25 -19.92 -3.45
CA ALA A 52 7.32 -18.81 -2.50
C ALA A 52 5.95 -18.55 -1.88
N ILE A 53 5.96 -18.20 -0.59
CA ILE A 53 4.78 -17.83 0.18
C ILE A 53 4.97 -16.41 0.71
N ILE A 54 4.03 -15.52 0.38
CA ILE A 54 4.10 -14.11 0.72
C ILE A 54 2.77 -13.63 1.30
N TYR A 55 2.83 -12.90 2.41
CA TYR A 55 1.66 -12.34 3.07
C TYR A 55 2.04 -11.18 4.01
N LEU A 56 1.03 -10.42 4.43
CA LEU A 56 1.15 -9.40 5.45
C LEU A 56 0.65 -9.93 6.80
N MET A 57 1.34 -9.57 7.87
CA MET A 57 0.99 -9.99 9.22
C MET A 57 1.26 -8.90 10.26
N ASN A 58 0.57 -8.99 11.39
CA ASN A 58 0.88 -8.19 12.57
C ASN A 58 1.95 -8.92 13.39
N GLN A 59 3.11 -8.27 13.61
CA GLN A 59 4.24 -8.89 14.33
C GLN A 59 3.99 -9.10 15.83
N ILE A 60 3.02 -8.39 16.44
CA ILE A 60 2.80 -8.43 17.88
C ILE A 60 2.00 -9.68 18.26
N ASN A 61 0.89 -9.92 17.55
CA ASN A 61 0.00 -11.05 17.79
C ASN A 61 0.19 -12.19 16.77
N MET A 62 1.14 -12.03 15.85
CA MET A 62 1.47 -12.98 14.78
C MET A 62 0.31 -13.33 13.84
N MET A 63 -0.77 -12.53 13.83
CA MET A 63 -1.93 -12.79 12.97
C MET A 63 -1.67 -12.37 11.53
N VAL A 64 -2.14 -13.20 10.60
CA VAL A 64 -2.12 -12.91 9.16
C VAL A 64 -3.22 -11.92 8.82
N CYS A 65 -2.85 -10.83 8.14
CA CYS A 65 -3.69 -9.66 7.88
C CYS A 65 -4.00 -9.42 6.41
N SER A 66 -3.49 -10.26 5.51
CA SER A 66 -3.83 -10.30 4.09
C SER A 66 -4.19 -11.72 3.66
N GLU A 67 -4.51 -11.90 2.39
CA GLU A 67 -4.47 -13.21 1.75
C GLU A 67 -3.03 -13.75 1.72
N ILE A 68 -2.91 -15.08 1.76
CA ILE A 68 -1.63 -15.78 1.64
C ILE A 68 -1.41 -16.14 0.17
N HIS A 69 -0.46 -15.47 -0.46
CA HIS A 69 -0.08 -15.75 -1.83
C HIS A 69 0.92 -16.90 -1.86
N ARG A 70 0.60 -17.94 -2.65
CA ARG A 70 1.51 -19.04 -2.97
C ARG A 70 1.80 -18.94 -4.45
N ILE A 71 3.06 -18.67 -4.78
CA ILE A 71 3.51 -18.49 -6.15
C ILE A 71 4.55 -19.56 -6.49
N ASN A 72 4.56 -19.97 -7.76
CA ASN A 72 5.53 -20.90 -8.32
C ASN A 72 6.35 -20.17 -9.37
N LEU A 73 7.63 -19.94 -9.09
CA LEU A 73 8.59 -19.28 -9.96
C LEU A 73 9.27 -20.35 -10.82
N ASN A 74 9.17 -20.23 -12.14
CA ASN A 74 9.64 -21.22 -13.10
C ASN A 74 10.04 -20.57 -14.43
N HIS A 75 10.49 -21.37 -15.40
CA HIS A 75 10.89 -20.88 -16.72
C HIS A 75 9.79 -20.11 -17.46
N THR A 76 8.51 -20.42 -17.22
CA THR A 76 7.38 -19.75 -17.90
C THR A 76 7.22 -18.29 -17.46
N ASN A 77 7.49 -17.99 -16.20
CA ASN A 77 7.43 -16.63 -15.65
C ASN A 77 8.82 -16.00 -15.43
N ASN A 78 9.87 -16.57 -16.03
CA ASN A 78 11.25 -16.12 -15.87
C ASN A 78 11.65 -15.94 -14.40
N PHE A 79 11.19 -16.87 -13.54
CA PHE A 79 11.41 -16.84 -12.10
C PHE A 79 11.04 -15.51 -11.43
N THR A 80 10.05 -14.80 -11.99
CA THR A 80 9.57 -13.51 -11.51
C THR A 80 8.05 -13.51 -11.44
N ASP A 81 7.49 -13.02 -10.34
CA ASP A 81 6.04 -12.85 -10.22
C ASP A 81 5.70 -11.52 -9.51
N VAL A 82 4.54 -10.98 -9.85
CA VAL A 82 4.01 -9.73 -9.31
C VAL A 82 2.69 -10.03 -8.62
N ILE A 83 2.68 -9.87 -7.30
CA ILE A 83 1.50 -10.13 -6.46
C ILE A 83 0.90 -8.81 -5.97
N LEU A 84 -0.42 -8.83 -5.77
CA LEU A 84 -1.18 -7.70 -5.24
C LEU A 84 -1.63 -8.01 -3.82
N LEU A 85 -0.92 -7.47 -2.83
CA LEU A 85 -1.28 -7.63 -1.42
C LEU A 85 -2.25 -6.53 -1.01
N GLN A 86 -3.31 -6.91 -0.29
CA GLN A 86 -4.29 -5.97 0.24
C GLN A 86 -4.61 -6.31 1.70
N VAL A 87 -4.76 -5.26 2.50
CA VAL A 87 -5.30 -5.37 3.87
C VAL A 87 -6.72 -4.82 3.84
N LEU A 88 -7.71 -5.70 3.92
CA LEU A 88 -9.12 -5.29 3.96
C LEU A 88 -9.45 -4.60 5.29
N PRO A 89 -10.38 -3.61 5.32
CA PRO A 89 -10.76 -2.90 6.55
C PRO A 89 -11.18 -3.83 7.70
N GLU A 90 -12.01 -4.83 7.40
CA GLU A 90 -12.46 -5.83 8.38
C GLU A 90 -11.30 -6.64 8.94
N LYS A 91 -10.36 -7.02 8.06
CA LYS A 91 -9.17 -7.79 8.43
C LYS A 91 -8.20 -6.96 9.25
N ALA A 92 -8.05 -5.67 8.94
CA ALA A 92 -7.26 -4.73 9.74
C ALA A 92 -7.77 -4.65 11.19
N ALA A 93 -9.09 -4.52 11.35
CA ALA A 93 -9.74 -4.51 12.67
C ALA A 93 -9.51 -5.83 13.43
N GLN A 94 -9.74 -6.97 12.77
CA GLN A 94 -9.48 -8.30 13.36
C GLN A 94 -8.01 -8.49 13.75
N CYS A 95 -7.08 -7.96 12.95
CA CYS A 95 -5.65 -8.03 13.21
C CYS A 95 -5.18 -7.12 14.34
N GLY A 96 -6.03 -6.28 14.92
CA GLY A 96 -5.64 -5.30 15.93
C GLY A 96 -4.76 -4.17 15.36
N LEU A 97 -4.88 -3.91 14.06
CA LEU A 97 -4.22 -2.79 13.38
C LEU A 97 -5.09 -1.54 13.59
N THR A 98 -4.85 -0.82 14.68
CA THR A 98 -5.59 0.40 15.02
C THR A 98 -4.88 1.64 14.49
N ILE A 99 -5.58 2.78 14.41
CA ILE A 99 -5.03 4.07 13.96
C ILE A 99 -3.77 4.49 14.76
N ARG A 100 -3.62 3.99 15.99
CA ARG A 100 -2.44 4.25 16.84
C ARG A 100 -1.24 3.35 16.52
N ARG A 101 -1.42 2.27 15.75
CA ARG A 101 -0.39 1.27 15.41
C ARG A 101 -0.29 1.13 13.90
N LEU A 102 0.53 2.00 13.32
CA LEU A 102 0.70 2.18 11.88
C LEU A 102 1.79 1.28 11.29
N TYR A 103 1.91 0.02 11.75
CA TYR A 103 2.92 -0.91 11.24
C TYR A 103 2.32 -2.27 10.92
N ILE A 104 2.82 -2.85 9.83
CA ILE A 104 2.51 -4.20 9.39
C ILE A 104 3.79 -4.85 8.88
N THR A 105 3.90 -6.18 8.96
CA THR A 105 5.08 -6.90 8.50
C THR A 105 4.80 -7.66 7.23
N LEU A 106 5.63 -7.46 6.21
CA LEU A 106 5.72 -8.36 5.07
C LEU A 106 6.50 -9.60 5.47
N ALA A 107 5.88 -10.76 5.32
CA ALA A 107 6.49 -12.06 5.55
C ALA A 107 6.67 -12.79 4.22
N ALA A 108 7.89 -13.29 3.99
CA ALA A 108 8.22 -14.11 2.85
C ALA A 108 8.84 -15.44 3.31
N LEU A 109 8.46 -16.54 2.67
CA LEU A 109 9.04 -17.86 2.88
C LEU A 109 9.35 -18.49 1.51
N ILE A 110 10.62 -18.80 1.27
CA ILE A 110 11.09 -19.49 0.07
C ILE A 110 11.96 -20.65 0.55
N PRO A 111 11.37 -21.85 0.80
CA PRO A 111 12.07 -22.95 1.47
C PRO A 111 13.39 -23.37 0.80
N ASN A 112 13.44 -23.31 -0.55
CA ASN A 112 14.62 -23.68 -1.33
C ASN A 112 15.79 -22.69 -1.16
N LEU A 113 15.51 -21.44 -0.73
CA LEU A 113 16.53 -20.39 -0.57
C LEU A 113 16.84 -20.08 0.89
N PHE A 114 15.82 -20.06 1.76
CA PHE A 114 15.99 -19.78 3.18
C PHE A 114 14.96 -20.53 4.04
N LYS A 115 15.45 -21.15 5.12
CA LYS A 115 14.65 -22.01 6.01
C LYS A 115 13.69 -21.23 6.92
N THR A 116 13.99 -19.97 7.21
CA THR A 116 13.21 -19.13 8.12
C THR A 116 12.57 -17.96 7.37
N ARG A 117 11.38 -17.55 7.80
CA ARG A 117 10.66 -16.44 7.17
C ARG A 117 11.50 -15.17 7.23
N ARG A 118 11.58 -14.45 6.11
CA ARG A 118 12.11 -13.08 6.06
C ARG A 118 10.99 -12.12 6.40
N LEU A 119 11.27 -11.19 7.31
CA LEU A 119 10.31 -10.23 7.83
C LEU A 119 10.81 -8.80 7.56
N VAL A 120 9.95 -7.95 7.02
CA VAL A 120 10.23 -6.53 6.80
C VAL A 120 9.07 -5.70 7.32
N HIS A 121 9.37 -4.71 8.17
CA HIS A 121 8.37 -3.80 8.69
C HIS A 121 8.02 -2.71 7.67
N LEU A 122 6.73 -2.55 7.44
CA LEU A 122 6.13 -1.56 6.56
C LEU A 122 5.22 -0.63 7.38
N HIS A 123 5.04 0.60 6.92
CA HIS A 123 4.04 1.49 7.49
C HIS A 123 2.66 1.09 6.99
N LEU A 124 1.68 1.07 7.88
CA LEU A 124 0.27 0.92 7.55
C LEU A 124 -0.40 2.27 7.68
N LEU A 125 -0.99 2.78 6.60
CA LEU A 125 -1.83 3.97 6.63
C LEU A 125 -3.29 3.59 6.41
N PRO A 126 -4.23 4.41 6.92
CA PRO A 126 -5.62 4.33 6.52
C PRO A 126 -5.77 4.41 4.99
N LYS A 127 -6.93 3.99 4.49
CA LYS A 127 -7.30 4.21 3.08
C LYS A 127 -7.04 5.68 2.74
N PRO A 128 -6.31 5.99 1.65
CA PRO A 128 -6.07 7.37 1.28
C PRO A 128 -7.40 7.96 0.81
N TYR A 129 -7.72 9.13 1.36
CA TYR A 129 -8.79 9.98 0.91
C TYR A 129 -8.18 11.36 0.70
N PHE A 130 -8.32 11.91 -0.50
CA PHE A 130 -8.02 13.31 -0.73
C PHE A 130 -9.35 14.04 -0.74
N ILE A 131 -9.60 14.85 0.28
CA ILE A 131 -10.83 15.65 0.37
C ILE A 131 -10.48 17.06 -0.06
N PHE A 132 -11.18 17.52 -1.09
CA PHE A 132 -11.10 18.90 -1.55
C PHE A 132 -12.36 19.63 -1.15
N ILE A 133 -12.17 20.82 -0.61
CA ILE A 133 -13.24 21.76 -0.27
C ILE A 133 -12.95 23.01 -1.09
N GLU A 134 -13.86 23.35 -1.98
CA GLU A 134 -13.79 24.55 -2.79
C GLU A 134 -14.93 25.46 -2.40
N THR A 135 -14.58 26.70 -2.04
CA THR A 135 -15.55 27.74 -1.74
C THR A 135 -15.64 28.71 -2.91
N ASP A 136 -16.77 29.41 -3.04
CA ASP A 136 -16.99 30.37 -4.12
C ASP A 136 -16.06 31.60 -4.04
N LYS A 137 -15.54 31.92 -2.84
CA LYS A 137 -14.53 32.96 -2.63
C LYS A 137 -13.67 32.67 -1.39
N PRO A 138 -12.46 33.27 -1.26
CA PRO A 138 -11.57 33.03 -0.13
C PRO A 138 -11.86 33.90 1.11
N THR A 139 -12.71 34.94 1.00
CA THR A 139 -12.99 35.89 2.08
C THR A 139 -14.46 36.29 2.08
N TYR A 140 -15.04 36.38 3.29
CA TYR A 140 -16.45 36.65 3.50
C TYR A 140 -16.65 37.71 4.57
N GLN A 141 -17.77 38.42 4.49
CA GLN A 141 -18.24 39.36 5.50
C GLN A 141 -19.33 38.73 6.39
N PRO A 142 -19.62 39.30 7.56
CA PRO A 142 -20.77 38.89 8.35
C PRO A 142 -22.06 38.93 7.51
N ASN A 143 -22.92 37.92 7.68
CA ASN A 143 -24.14 37.68 6.89
C ASN A 143 -23.93 37.20 5.44
N ASP A 144 -22.68 37.02 4.98
CA ASP A 144 -22.47 36.35 3.70
C ASP A 144 -22.90 34.88 3.78
N THR A 145 -23.37 34.36 2.66
CA THR A 145 -23.55 32.92 2.44
C THR A 145 -22.30 32.36 1.78
N VAL A 146 -21.65 31.41 2.44
CA VAL A 146 -20.58 30.60 1.86
C VAL A 146 -21.21 29.51 1.01
N ARG A 147 -20.92 29.51 -0.28
CA ARG A 147 -21.23 28.38 -1.16
C ARG A 147 -20.01 27.53 -1.32
N PHE A 148 -20.15 26.23 -1.16
CA PHE A 148 -19.03 25.33 -1.28
C PHE A 148 -19.41 24.06 -2.03
N GLN A 149 -18.40 23.43 -2.60
CA GLN A 149 -18.46 22.09 -3.13
C GLN A 149 -17.35 21.23 -2.55
N THR A 150 -17.67 19.96 -2.34
CA THR A 150 -16.72 18.96 -1.89
C THR A 150 -16.66 17.81 -2.86
N PHE A 151 -15.46 17.27 -3.03
CA PHE A 151 -15.23 16.03 -3.74
C PHE A 151 -14.06 15.29 -3.10
N SER A 152 -14.14 13.98 -3.16
CA SER A 152 -13.12 13.10 -2.60
C SER A 152 -12.46 12.32 -3.72
N LEU A 153 -11.13 12.28 -3.76
CA LEU A 153 -10.38 11.39 -4.65
C LEU A 153 -9.86 10.18 -3.90
N ASP A 154 -9.87 9.04 -4.57
CA ASP A 154 -9.20 7.82 -4.11
C ASP A 154 -7.69 7.81 -4.43
N HIS A 155 -7.02 6.70 -4.14
CA HIS A 155 -5.59 6.50 -4.42
C HIS A 155 -5.21 6.57 -5.91
N GLU A 156 -6.16 6.33 -6.82
CA GLU A 156 -5.95 6.41 -8.27
C GLU A 156 -6.32 7.78 -8.83
N MET A 157 -6.56 8.78 -7.96
CA MET A 157 -7.05 10.11 -8.32
C MET A 157 -8.43 10.07 -9.00
N LYS A 158 -9.22 9.02 -8.76
CA LYS A 158 -10.58 8.91 -9.28
C LYS A 158 -11.57 9.49 -8.28
N LEU A 159 -12.59 10.14 -8.82
CA LEU A 159 -13.71 10.68 -8.05
C LEU A 159 -14.40 9.55 -7.27
N SER A 160 -14.59 9.78 -5.98
CA SER A 160 -15.25 8.87 -5.03
C SER A 160 -16.39 9.60 -4.32
N SER A 161 -16.99 8.97 -3.30
CA SER A 161 -18.11 9.56 -2.56
C SER A 161 -17.74 10.90 -1.91
N CYS A 162 -18.62 11.90 -2.09
CA CYS A 162 -18.47 13.23 -1.49
C CYS A 162 -19.08 13.36 -0.08
N ASN A 163 -19.45 12.23 0.56
CA ASN A 163 -20.03 12.24 1.92
C ASN A 163 -18.96 12.57 2.98
N VAL A 164 -18.72 13.86 3.15
CA VAL A 164 -17.74 14.41 4.09
C VAL A 164 -18.48 15.15 5.19
N LYS A 165 -18.13 14.84 6.44
CA LYS A 165 -18.56 15.65 7.60
C LYS A 165 -17.61 16.83 7.74
N MET A 166 -18.18 18.03 7.78
CA MET A 166 -17.43 19.28 7.89
C MET A 166 -17.87 20.04 9.13
N GLN A 167 -16.93 20.81 9.69
CA GLN A 167 -17.15 21.72 10.80
C GLN A 167 -16.48 23.04 10.49
N ILE A 168 -17.15 24.14 10.84
CA ILE A 168 -16.62 25.48 10.74
C ILE A 168 -16.22 25.92 12.14
N TRP A 169 -14.98 26.40 12.25
CA TRP A 169 -14.37 26.78 13.51
C TRP A 169 -14.14 28.29 13.55
N HIS A 170 -14.52 28.92 14.65
CA HIS A 170 -14.19 30.30 14.95
C HIS A 170 -13.65 30.42 16.37
N SER A 171 -12.47 31.04 16.52
CA SER A 171 -11.83 31.25 17.82
C SER A 171 -11.74 29.98 18.70
N GLY A 172 -11.48 28.83 18.07
CA GLY A 172 -11.35 27.54 18.75
C GLY A 172 -12.65 26.78 19.02
N ASN A 173 -13.81 27.34 18.66
CA ASN A 173 -15.12 26.71 18.84
C ASN A 173 -15.75 26.33 17.51
N VAL A 174 -16.48 25.21 17.48
CA VAL A 174 -17.32 24.84 16.34
C VAL A 174 -18.54 25.77 16.31
N VAL A 175 -18.70 26.53 15.23
CA VAL A 175 -19.81 27.48 15.04
C VAL A 175 -20.88 26.97 14.09
N ALA A 176 -20.56 26.02 13.21
CA ALA A 176 -21.52 25.41 12.31
C ALA A 176 -21.04 24.04 11.81
N GLU A 177 -21.99 23.17 11.48
CA GLU A 177 -21.77 21.87 10.84
C GLU A 177 -22.55 21.82 9.53
N PRO A 178 -21.98 22.33 8.42
CA PRO A 178 -22.70 22.45 7.16
C PRO A 178 -23.03 21.07 6.60
N ARG A 179 -24.24 20.95 6.05
CA ARG A 179 -24.66 19.77 5.29
C ARG A 179 -24.41 19.99 3.81
N SER A 180 -24.04 18.93 3.13
CA SER A 180 -23.89 18.92 1.68
C SER A 180 -24.71 17.78 1.09
N HIS A 181 -25.12 17.96 -0.16
CA HIS A 181 -25.94 17.00 -0.88
C HIS A 181 -25.32 16.75 -2.25
N SER A 182 -25.36 15.49 -2.71
CA SER A 182 -25.03 15.17 -4.09
C SER A 182 -26.08 15.79 -5.01
N GLN A 183 -25.64 16.42 -6.09
CA GLN A 183 -26.53 17.04 -7.06
C GLN A 183 -26.12 16.59 -8.46
N GLY A 184 -26.87 15.62 -9.01
CA GLY A 184 -26.61 15.00 -10.31
C GLY A 184 -25.56 13.89 -10.27
N SER A 185 -24.33 14.20 -9.86
CA SER A 185 -23.26 13.21 -9.64
C SER A 185 -23.12 12.88 -8.17
N GLU A 186 -23.05 11.59 -7.82
CA GLU A 186 -22.79 11.13 -6.45
C GLU A 186 -21.38 11.48 -5.93
N ALA A 187 -20.50 11.99 -6.80
CA ALA A 187 -19.11 12.26 -6.47
C ALA A 187 -18.78 13.74 -6.16
N VAL A 188 -19.71 14.66 -6.39
CA VAL A 188 -19.56 16.08 -6.04
C VAL A 188 -20.76 16.52 -5.22
N CYS A 189 -20.50 16.97 -3.99
CA CYS A 189 -21.53 17.43 -3.07
C CYS A 189 -21.47 18.94 -3.00
N ARG A 190 -22.64 19.59 -2.98
CA ARG A 190 -22.76 21.04 -2.83
C ARG A 190 -23.49 21.36 -1.54
N GLY A 191 -23.13 22.48 -0.94
CA GLY A 191 -23.79 22.98 0.25
C GLY A 191 -23.60 24.47 0.40
N GLU A 192 -24.37 25.03 1.33
CA GLU A 192 -24.35 26.43 1.68
C GLU A 192 -24.36 26.58 3.19
N VAL A 193 -23.73 27.64 3.68
CA VAL A 193 -23.72 27.98 5.10
C VAL A 193 -23.65 29.48 5.30
N ASN A 194 -24.52 29.98 6.17
CA ASN A 194 -24.59 31.40 6.47
C ASN A 194 -23.60 31.76 7.58
N ILE A 195 -22.84 32.81 7.34
CA ILE A 195 -21.93 33.37 8.34
C ILE A 195 -22.77 34.18 9.34
N PRO A 196 -22.68 33.88 10.65
CA PRO A 196 -23.41 34.64 11.67
C PRO A 196 -23.08 36.13 11.62
N SER A 197 -24.05 36.97 11.92
CA SER A 197 -23.86 38.42 12.09
C SER A 197 -22.90 38.76 13.24
N SER A 198 -22.83 37.88 14.24
CA SER A 198 -21.97 37.99 15.41
C SER A 198 -20.93 36.86 15.39
N LEU A 199 -19.85 37.07 14.64
CA LEU A 199 -18.60 36.33 14.82
C LEU A 199 -17.67 37.15 15.70
#